data_AF-A0A2V8ZI88-F1
#
_entry.id   AF-A0A2V8ZI88-F1
#
_cell.length_a   1.000
_cell.length_b   1.000
_cell.length_c   1.000
_cell.angle_alpha   90.00
_cell.angle_beta   90.00
_cell.angle_gamma   90.00
#
_symmetry.space_group_name_H-M   'P 1'
#
loop_
_entity.id
_entity.type
_entity.pdbx_description
1 polymer ?
#
loop_
_entity_poly.entity_id
_entity_poly.type
_entity_poly.pdbx_seq_one_letter_code
_entity_poly.pdbx_strand_id
1 'polypeptide(L)'
;MYRTILGFDTSALNALHRGGPNVSPLLAGPDTGYAIRLNGTALDEIVAHSLPQERERLRTLCRRLLANGAGDVLLPFHEITTRLAVAFESGARLTGRASMFGPMSTCDSYLTTR
;
A
#
# COMPACT_ATOMS: atom_id res chain seq x y z
N MET A 1 18.21 -11.56 1.15
CA MET A 1 18.47 -10.52 2.18
C MET A 1 17.11 -10.02 2.66
N TYR A 2 16.77 -10.16 3.95
CA TYR A 2 15.52 -9.61 4.49
C TYR A 2 15.69 -8.11 4.66
N ARG A 3 14.88 -7.30 3.95
CA ARG A 3 14.81 -5.86 4.18
C ARG A 3 13.81 -5.58 5.30
N THR A 4 14.11 -4.62 6.15
CA THR A 4 13.18 -4.13 7.17
C THR A 4 11.94 -3.56 6.46
N ILE A 5 10.76 -3.84 7.01
CA ILE A 5 9.50 -3.33 6.47
C ILE A 5 9.27 -1.93 7.04
N LEU A 6 9.00 -0.96 6.15
CA LEU A 6 8.59 0.39 6.53
C LEU A 6 7.14 0.62 6.10
N GLY A 7 6.26 0.80 7.08
CA GLY A 7 4.84 1.05 6.85
C GLY A 7 4.52 2.53 6.71
N PHE A 8 3.63 2.88 5.77
CA PHE A 8 3.03 4.22 5.67
C PHE A 8 1.52 4.15 5.88
N ASP A 9 1.02 4.97 6.80
CA ASP A 9 -0.41 5.25 6.96
C ASP A 9 -0.81 6.51 6.19
N THR A 10 -2.10 6.86 6.22
CA THR A 10 -2.61 8.05 5.52
C THR A 10 -1.94 9.34 6.02
N SER A 11 -1.63 9.43 7.31
CA SER A 11 -1.01 10.64 7.88
C SER A 11 0.39 10.86 7.32
N ALA A 12 1.18 9.79 7.20
CA ALA A 12 2.51 9.80 6.63
C ALA A 12 2.48 10.10 5.12
N LEU A 13 1.55 9.49 4.38
CA LEU A 13 1.37 9.77 2.95
C LEU A 13 0.97 11.23 2.71
N ASN A 14 0.06 11.77 3.53
CA ASN A 14 -0.32 13.18 3.45
C ASN A 14 0.82 14.13 3.82
N ALA A 15 1.65 13.76 4.81
CA ALA A 15 2.83 14.56 5.17
C ALA A 15 3.86 14.61 4.04
N LEU A 16 4.15 13.45 3.42
CA LEU A 16 5.01 13.36 2.25
C LEU A 16 4.43 14.16 1.08
N HIS A 17 3.14 14.05 0.82
CA HIS A 17 2.47 14.81 -0.23
C HIS A 17 2.59 16.34 -0.03
N ARG A 18 2.37 16.83 1.20
CA ARG A 18 2.54 18.26 1.56
C ARG A 18 3.99 18.74 1.47
N GLY A 19 4.98 17.85 1.64
CA GLY A 19 6.39 18.20 1.57
C GLY A 19 6.88 18.59 0.16
N GLY A 20 6.08 18.31 -0.88
CA GLY A 20 6.33 18.78 -2.24
C GLY A 20 7.70 18.35 -2.80
N PRO A 21 8.42 19.24 -3.51
CA PRO A 21 9.71 18.92 -4.15
C PRO A 21 10.79 18.39 -3.20
N ASN A 22 10.73 18.77 -1.91
CA ASN A 22 11.72 18.42 -0.90
C ASN A 22 11.63 16.95 -0.45
N VAL A 23 10.61 16.22 -0.90
CA VAL A 23 10.37 14.82 -0.53
C VAL A 23 11.24 13.87 -1.32
N SER A 24 11.62 14.23 -2.56
CA SER A 24 12.39 13.33 -3.42
C SER A 24 13.71 12.86 -2.82
N PRO A 25 14.55 13.73 -2.22
CA PRO A 25 15.75 13.31 -1.51
C PRO A 25 15.45 12.47 -0.26
N LEU A 26 14.37 12.78 0.46
CA LEU A 26 13.96 12.07 1.67
C LEU A 26 13.56 10.62 1.39
N LEU A 27 13.01 10.34 0.21
CA LEU A 27 12.62 8.99 -0.20
C LEU A 27 13.80 8.09 -0.64
N ALA A 28 14.98 8.65 -0.95
CA ALA A 28 16.12 7.87 -1.40
C ALA A 28 16.62 6.84 -0.36
N GLY A 29 16.55 7.19 0.93
CA GLY A 29 16.87 6.26 2.03
C GLY A 29 15.87 5.11 2.14
N PRO A 30 14.56 5.39 2.30
CA PRO A 30 13.49 4.40 2.25
C PRO A 30 13.57 3.46 1.03
N ASP A 31 13.77 4.01 -0.17
CA ASP A 31 13.79 3.26 -1.43
C ASP A 31 14.89 2.18 -1.46
N THR A 32 16.05 2.46 -0.86
CA THR A 32 17.24 1.59 -0.87
C THR A 32 17.31 0.65 0.33
N GLY A 33 16.85 1.10 1.50
CA GLY A 33 16.99 0.37 2.76
C GLY A 33 15.82 -0.52 3.16
N TYR A 34 14.62 -0.28 2.60
CA TYR A 34 13.39 -0.86 3.14
C TYR A 34 12.52 -1.56 2.09
N ALA A 35 11.72 -2.51 2.57
CA ALA A 35 10.55 -3.03 1.86
C ALA A 35 9.34 -2.18 2.27
N ILE A 36 8.76 -1.43 1.33
CA ILE A 36 7.71 -0.47 1.66
C ILE A 36 6.35 -1.15 1.75
N ARG A 37 5.61 -0.93 2.84
CA ARG A 37 4.26 -1.47 3.02
C ARG A 37 3.24 -0.34 3.10
N LEU A 38 2.26 -0.37 2.20
CA LEU A 38 1.12 0.55 2.28
C LEU A 38 -0.07 -0.17 2.93
N ASN A 39 -0.86 0.57 3.71
CA ASN A 39 -2.12 0.07 4.23
C ASN A 39 -3.23 0.28 3.18
N GLY A 40 -3.96 -0.79 2.82
CA GLY A 40 -5.05 -0.75 1.87
C GLY A 40 -6.15 0.24 2.27
N THR A 41 -6.41 0.41 3.56
CA THR A 41 -7.37 1.44 4.03
C THR A 41 -6.87 2.85 3.76
N ALA A 42 -5.55 3.10 3.85
CA ALA A 42 -4.99 4.39 3.49
C ALA A 42 -5.08 4.65 1.97
N LEU A 43 -4.98 3.60 1.16
CA LEU A 43 -5.22 3.68 -0.28
C LEU A 43 -6.69 3.96 -0.62
N ASP A 44 -7.63 3.32 0.08
CA ASP A 44 -9.07 3.59 -0.07
C ASP A 44 -9.38 5.07 0.23
N GLU A 45 -8.77 5.65 1.26
CA GLU A 45 -8.91 7.09 1.58
C GLU A 45 -8.36 8.00 0.47
N ILE A 46 -7.25 7.61 -0.16
CA ILE A 46 -6.69 8.35 -1.32
C ILE A 46 -7.66 8.28 -2.51
N VAL A 47 -8.23 7.11 -2.80
CA VAL A 47 -9.23 6.96 -3.87
C VAL A 47 -10.47 7.82 -3.59
N ALA A 48 -10.92 7.85 -2.33
CA ALA A 48 -12.06 8.66 -1.89
C ALA A 48 -11.77 10.17 -1.77
N HIS A 49 -10.53 10.61 -2.01
CA HIS A 49 -10.15 12.02 -1.86
C HIS A 49 -10.97 12.92 -2.80
N SER A 50 -11.58 13.98 -2.26
CA SER A 50 -12.56 14.81 -2.96
C SER A 50 -11.97 15.62 -4.11
N LEU A 51 -10.73 16.09 -3.98
CA LEU A 51 -10.02 16.88 -5.00
C LEU A 51 -9.30 15.95 -6.00
N PRO A 52 -9.67 15.96 -7.30
CA PRO A 52 -9.07 15.06 -8.30
C PRO A 52 -7.56 15.24 -8.50
N GLN A 53 -7.07 16.48 -8.43
CA GLN A 53 -5.64 16.76 -8.61
C GLN A 53 -4.79 16.22 -7.45
N GLU A 54 -5.29 16.36 -6.22
CA GLU A 54 -4.63 15.85 -5.03
C GLU A 54 -4.64 14.32 -5.01
N ARG A 55 -5.76 13.71 -5.42
CA ARG A 55 -5.88 12.26 -5.61
C ARG A 55 -4.82 11.72 -6.57
N GLU A 56 -4.60 12.35 -7.72
CA GLU A 56 -3.60 11.86 -8.69
C GLU A 56 -2.16 12.03 -8.19
N ARG A 57 -1.88 13.11 -7.46
CA ARG A 57 -0.57 13.32 -6.81
C ARG A 57 -0.29 12.24 -5.76
N LEU A 58 -1.27 11.95 -4.90
CA LEU A 58 -1.17 10.89 -3.89
C LEU A 58 -1.03 9.50 -4.54
N ARG A 59 -1.78 9.22 -5.62
CA ARG A 59 -1.62 7.99 -6.42
C ARG A 59 -0.21 7.86 -6.97
N THR A 60 0.34 8.93 -7.54
CA THR A 60 1.71 8.96 -8.06
C THR A 60 2.75 8.69 -6.98
N LEU A 61 2.58 9.28 -5.79
CA LEU A 61 3.43 9.02 -4.63
C LEU A 61 3.37 7.55 -4.21
N CYS A 62 2.18 6.96 -4.09
CA CYS A 62 2.02 5.55 -3.71
C CYS A 62 2.66 4.60 -4.73
N ARG A 63 2.48 4.85 -6.03
CA ARG A 63 3.15 4.09 -7.09
C ARG A 63 4.66 4.17 -6.97
N ARG A 64 5.21 5.37 -6.73
CA ARG A 64 6.65 5.56 -6.51
C ARG A 64 7.17 4.76 -5.33
N LEU A 65 6.49 4.83 -4.18
CA LEU A 65 6.87 4.12 -2.96
C LEU A 65 6.92 2.59 -3.15
N LEU A 66 6.09 2.06 -4.05
CA LEU A 66 6.05 0.62 -4.35
C LEU A 66 6.94 0.21 -5.54
N ALA A 67 7.54 1.18 -6.25
CA ALA A 67 8.30 0.92 -7.47
C ALA A 67 9.59 0.13 -7.25
N ASN A 68 10.10 0.04 -6.01
CA ASN A 68 11.33 -0.69 -5.70
C ASN A 68 11.18 -2.23 -5.74
N GLY A 69 9.97 -2.74 -6.02
CA GLY A 69 9.68 -4.16 -6.24
C GLY A 69 9.76 -5.05 -4.99
N ALA A 70 10.13 -4.48 -3.84
CA ALA A 70 10.15 -5.16 -2.55
C ALA A 70 8.93 -4.82 -1.68
N GLY A 71 8.11 -3.86 -2.12
CA GLY A 71 6.94 -3.39 -1.38
C GLY A 71 5.69 -4.24 -1.56
N ASP A 72 4.75 -4.08 -0.63
CA ASP A 72 3.45 -4.75 -0.65
C ASP A 72 2.32 -3.87 -0.09
N VAL A 73 1.08 -4.32 -0.30
CA VAL A 73 -0.12 -3.69 0.27
C VAL A 73 -0.73 -4.65 1.27
N LEU A 74 -0.84 -4.20 2.52
CA LEU A 74 -1.64 -4.88 3.54
C LEU A 74 -3.12 -4.62 3.22
N LEU A 75 -3.88 -5.67 2.98
CA LEU A 75 -5.30 -5.54 2.63
C LEU A 75 -6.09 -4.90 3.79
N PRO A 76 -7.20 -4.20 3.50
CA PRO A 76 -8.10 -3.74 4.55
C PRO A 76 -8.58 -4.90 5.43
N PHE A 77 -8.79 -4.65 6.72
CA PHE A 77 -9.19 -5.68 7.68
C PHE A 77 -10.42 -6.50 7.24
N HIS A 78 -11.42 -5.85 6.63
CA HIS A 78 -12.62 -6.55 6.15
C HIS A 78 -12.31 -7.56 5.03
N GLU A 79 -11.39 -7.25 4.11
CA GLU A 79 -10.96 -8.19 3.08
C GLU A 79 -10.18 -9.36 3.68
N ILE A 80 -9.29 -9.10 4.63
CA ILE A 80 -8.53 -10.15 5.34
C ILE A 80 -9.51 -11.10 6.03
N THR A 81 -10.45 -10.56 6.82
CA THR A 81 -11.45 -11.36 7.53
C THR A 81 -12.32 -12.17 6.56
N THR A 82 -12.72 -11.59 5.43
CA THR A 82 -13.50 -12.29 4.39
C THR A 82 -12.72 -13.47 3.81
N ARG A 83 -11.45 -13.26 3.45
CA ARG A 83 -10.58 -14.34 2.93
C ARG A 83 -10.38 -15.46 3.95
N LEU A 84 -10.17 -15.10 5.22
CA LEU A 84 -10.02 -16.06 6.30
C LEU A 84 -11.30 -16.89 6.52
N ALA A 85 -12.47 -16.25 6.50
CA ALA A 85 -13.76 -16.93 6.63
C ALA A 85 -13.99 -17.92 5.47
N VAL A 86 -13.79 -17.49 4.22
CA VAL A 86 -13.94 -18.36 3.04
C VAL A 86 -12.98 -19.56 3.08
N ALA A 87 -11.73 -19.34 3.49
CA ALA A 87 -10.77 -20.43 3.62
C ALA A 87 -11.13 -21.43 4.72
N PHE A 88 -11.63 -20.93 5.85
CA PHE A 88 -12.13 -21.77 6.93
C PHE A 88 -13.29 -22.64 6.45
N GLU A 89 -14.28 -22.05 5.77
CA GLU A 89 -15.45 -22.77 5.23
C GLU A 89 -15.08 -23.82 4.18
N SER A 90 -14.08 -23.54 3.34
CA SER A 90 -13.60 -24.46 2.30
C SER A 90 -12.61 -25.52 2.79
N GLY A 91 -12.21 -25.48 4.07
CA GLY A 91 -11.19 -26.37 4.62
C GLY A 91 -9.77 -26.09 4.11
N ALA A 92 -9.56 -24.98 3.40
CA ALA A 92 -8.27 -24.58 2.86
C ALA A 92 -7.36 -23.98 3.94
N ARG A 93 -6.08 -24.33 3.94
CA ARG A 93 -5.08 -23.67 4.78
C ARG A 93 -4.55 -22.43 4.07
N LEU A 94 -4.92 -21.24 4.56
CA LEU A 94 -4.23 -20.02 4.17
C LEU A 94 -2.93 -19.86 4.95
N THR A 95 -1.84 -19.56 4.25
CA THR A 95 -0.63 -19.05 4.87
C THR A 95 -0.79 -17.55 5.12
N GLY A 96 -0.23 -17.02 6.23
CA GLY A 96 -0.46 -15.63 6.64
C GLY A 96 -0.15 -14.58 5.58
N ARG A 97 0.83 -14.83 4.69
CA ARG A 97 1.14 -13.90 3.59
C ARG A 97 0.09 -13.91 2.48
N ALA A 98 -0.49 -15.07 2.16
CA ALA A 98 -1.52 -15.18 1.12
C ALA A 98 -2.88 -14.60 1.58
N SER A 99 -3.16 -14.62 2.89
CA SER A 99 -4.40 -14.09 3.46
C SER A 99 -4.38 -12.57 3.66
N MET A 100 -3.20 -11.97 3.90
CA MET A 100 -3.09 -10.58 4.34
C MET A 100 -2.64 -9.59 3.25
N PHE A 101 -2.04 -10.07 2.15
CA PHE A 101 -1.45 -9.20 1.13
C PHE A 101 -2.09 -9.43 -0.25
N GLY A 102 -2.21 -8.37 -1.04
CA GLY A 102 -2.57 -8.47 -2.47
C GLY A 102 -1.38 -8.96 -3.30
N PRO A 103 -1.58 -9.56 -4.50
CA PRO A 103 -0.48 -9.88 -5.41
C PRO A 103 0.29 -8.60 -5.79
N MET A 104 1.62 -8.60 -5.97
CA MET A 104 2.42 -7.39 -6.25
C MET A 104 1.91 -6.51 -7.42
N SER A 105 1.14 -7.08 -8.36
CA SER A 105 0.42 -6.37 -9.43
C SER A 105 -0.76 -5.51 -8.94
N THR A 106 -1.12 -5.57 -7.67
CA THR A 106 -2.33 -4.95 -7.11
C THR A 106 -2.22 -3.48 -6.84
N CYS A 107 -1.06 -2.83 -6.89
CA CYS A 107 -1.08 -1.38 -6.63
C CYS A 107 -1.88 -0.64 -7.72
N ASP A 108 -1.70 -1.01 -8.99
CA ASP A 108 -2.53 -0.45 -10.04
C ASP A 108 -3.97 -0.96 -9.93
N SER A 109 -4.24 -2.24 -9.64
CA SER A 109 -5.62 -2.73 -9.43
C SER A 109 -6.34 -2.02 -8.26
N TYR A 110 -5.67 -1.81 -7.13
CA TYR A 110 -6.23 -1.08 -5.99
C TYR A 110 -6.49 0.40 -6.32
N LEU A 111 -5.62 1.03 -7.12
CA LEU A 111 -5.75 2.44 -7.47
C LEU A 111 -6.60 2.71 -8.73
N THR A 112 -6.89 1.70 -9.57
CA THR A 112 -7.70 1.83 -10.80
C THR A 112 -9.08 1.17 -10.73
N THR A 113 -9.28 0.16 -9.88
CA THR A 113 -10.51 -0.68 -9.92
C THR A 113 -11.58 -0.26 -8.90
N ARG A 114 -11.41 0.89 -8.22
CA ARG A 114 -12.41 1.49 -7.32
C ARG A 114 -12.67 2.95 -7.68
#